data_AF-A0A9D8KEV5-F1
#
_entry.id   AF-A0A9D8KEV5-F1
#
_cell.length_a   1.000
_cell.length_b   1.000
_cell.length_c   1.000
_cell.angle_alpha   90.00
_cell.angle_beta   90.00
_cell.angle_gamma   90.00
#
_symmetry.space_group_name_H-M   'P 1'
#
loop_
_entity.id
_entity.type
_entity.pdbx_description
1 polymer ?
#
loop_
_entity_poly.entity_id
_entity_poly.type
_entity_poly.pdbx_seq_one_letter_code
_entity_poly.pdbx_strand_id
1 'polypeptide(L)'
;MEVLKQLLRGQAHAAFFPWEGKKYLVISDFMNTRRTIFIQMDNALKDGTTEKWIVFEYKNEGFSQGLEFIDGFLYESENKFGIDILNKIDLEKLKQTRNSRKATILQYPAPEKGVEDLAWDGKSVWTSDEAVFNFFKGTLSS
;
A
#
# COMPACT_ATOMS: atom_id res chain seq x y z
N MET A 1 3.50 -15.76 16.03
CA MET A 1 4.70 -15.03 15.57
C MET A 1 5.21 -15.56 14.21
N GLU A 2 4.56 -16.57 13.62
CA GLU A 2 4.91 -17.22 12.36
C GLU A 2 4.54 -16.39 11.13
N VAL A 3 3.38 -15.71 11.15
CA VAL A 3 2.79 -15.00 9.98
C VAL A 3 3.58 -13.73 9.67
N LEU A 4 3.90 -12.93 10.68
CA LEU A 4 4.79 -11.76 10.50
C LEU A 4 6.19 -12.18 10.05
N LYS A 5 6.72 -13.27 10.59
CA LYS A 5 8.01 -13.82 10.18
C LYS A 5 8.00 -14.38 8.76
N GLN A 6 6.84 -14.74 8.21
CA GLN A 6 6.69 -15.14 6.80
C GLN A 6 6.54 -13.93 5.88
N LEU A 7 5.80 -12.89 6.31
CA LEU A 7 5.61 -11.65 5.55
C LEU A 7 6.90 -10.83 5.43
N LEU A 8 7.74 -10.82 6.46
CA LEU A 8 9.01 -10.06 6.48
C LEU A 8 10.20 -10.81 5.86
N ARG A 9 9.97 -11.92 5.15
CA ARG A 9 11.03 -12.66 4.44
C ARG A 9 11.26 -12.17 3.01
N GLY A 10 10.40 -11.30 2.50
CA GLY A 10 10.52 -10.65 1.19
C GLY A 10 10.77 -9.15 1.32
N GLN A 11 10.87 -8.46 0.18
CA GLN A 11 10.68 -7.02 0.15
C GLN A 11 9.23 -6.73 0.54
N ALA A 12 9.07 -5.81 1.49
CA ALA A 12 7.78 -5.42 2.01
C ALA A 12 7.76 -3.92 2.26
N HIS A 13 6.63 -3.29 1.93
CA HIS A 13 6.37 -1.89 2.22
C HIS A 13 5.28 -1.80 3.27
N ALA A 14 5.36 -0.79 4.11
CA ALA A 14 4.41 -0.61 5.18
C ALA A 14 4.06 0.86 5.38
N ALA A 15 2.81 1.10 5.73
CA ALA A 15 2.30 2.43 6.03
C ALA A 15 1.36 2.37 7.23
N PHE A 16 1.36 3.44 8.03
CA PHE A 16 0.36 3.66 9.06
C PHE A 16 -0.79 4.47 8.49
N PHE A 17 -2.03 4.09 8.80
CA PHE A 17 -3.20 4.80 8.31
C PHE A 17 -4.29 4.87 9.38
N PRO A 18 -4.92 6.05 9.56
CA PRO A 18 -6.17 6.18 10.29
C PRO A 18 -7.36 5.85 9.38
N TRP A 19 -8.25 4.95 9.80
CA TRP A 19 -9.48 4.63 9.07
C TRP A 19 -10.57 4.18 10.05
N GLU A 20 -11.83 4.55 9.82
CA GLU A 20 -12.95 4.25 10.74
C GLU A 20 -12.68 4.57 12.23
N GLY A 21 -11.90 5.63 12.51
CA GLY A 21 -11.52 6.03 13.87
C GLY A 21 -10.50 5.10 14.56
N LYS A 22 -9.87 4.18 13.83
CA LYS A 22 -8.85 3.26 14.32
C LYS A 22 -7.52 3.49 13.62
N LYS A 23 -6.43 3.07 14.28
CA LYS A 23 -5.09 3.05 13.69
C LYS A 23 -4.76 1.68 13.16
N TYR A 24 -4.17 1.66 11.98
CA TYR A 24 -3.77 0.44 11.34
C TYR A 24 -2.36 0.52 10.76
N LEU A 25 -1.74 -0.65 10.62
CA LEU A 25 -0.51 -0.87 9.87
C LEU A 25 -0.88 -1.69 8.63
N VAL A 26 -0.61 -1.15 7.44
CA VAL A 26 -0.67 -1.91 6.19
C VAL A 26 0.71 -2.49 5.96
N ILE A 27 0.79 -3.76 5.57
CA ILE A 27 2.02 -4.36 5.09
C ILE A 27 1.73 -5.02 3.75
N SER A 28 2.44 -4.60 2.71
CA SER A 28 2.48 -5.26 1.41
C SER A 28 3.63 -6.25 1.38
N ASP A 29 3.36 -7.53 1.15
CA ASP A 29 4.35 -8.56 0.86
C ASP A 29 4.22 -8.97 -0.60
N PHE A 30 4.81 -8.15 -1.47
CA PHE A 30 4.61 -8.27 -2.91
C PHE A 30 5.50 -9.34 -3.56
N MET A 31 6.63 -9.71 -2.93
CA MET A 31 7.55 -10.71 -3.47
C MET A 31 7.19 -12.15 -3.08
N ASN A 32 6.68 -12.38 -1.87
CA ASN A 32 6.39 -13.74 -1.39
C ASN A 32 4.91 -14.09 -1.56
N THR A 33 4.00 -13.39 -0.87
CA THR A 33 2.57 -13.74 -0.89
C THR A 33 1.75 -13.01 -1.95
N ARG A 34 2.25 -11.89 -2.48
CA ARG A 34 1.49 -10.93 -3.33
C ARG A 34 0.20 -10.51 -2.65
N ARG A 35 0.30 -10.26 -1.34
CA ARG A 35 -0.82 -9.81 -0.52
C ARG A 35 -0.43 -8.60 0.29
N THR A 36 -1.44 -7.78 0.52
CA THR A 36 -1.39 -6.67 1.45
C THR A 36 -2.34 -6.93 2.60
N ILE A 37 -1.84 -6.81 3.82
CA ILE A 37 -2.57 -7.09 5.05
C ILE A 37 -2.81 -5.83 5.87
N PHE A 38 -3.94 -5.79 6.58
CA PHE A 38 -4.35 -4.68 7.44
C PHE A 38 -4.33 -5.16 8.88
N ILE A 39 -3.50 -4.54 9.73
CA ILE A 39 -3.38 -4.89 11.14
C ILE A 39 -3.94 -3.76 11.99
N GLN A 40 -4.88 -4.03 12.89
CA GLN A 40 -5.37 -3.02 13.85
C GLN A 40 -4.35 -2.82 14.99
N MET A 41 -3.70 -1.66 15.01
CA MET A 41 -2.50 -1.45 15.83
C MET A 41 -2.75 -1.28 17.32
N ASP A 42 -3.81 -0.59 17.73
CA ASP A 42 -4.06 -0.34 19.16
C ASP A 42 -4.21 -1.66 19.94
N ASN A 43 -4.90 -2.63 19.33
CA ASN A 43 -5.10 -3.94 19.90
C ASN A 43 -3.86 -4.83 19.76
N ALA A 44 -3.17 -4.77 18.62
CA ALA A 44 -1.92 -5.51 18.42
C ALA A 44 -0.82 -5.12 19.42
N LEU A 45 -0.69 -3.82 19.71
CA LEU A 45 0.26 -3.30 20.69
C LEU A 45 -0.11 -3.74 22.11
N LYS A 46 -1.40 -3.72 22.46
CA LYS A 46 -1.89 -4.17 23.77
C LYS A 46 -1.63 -5.65 24.01
N ASP A 47 -1.82 -6.47 22.98
CA ASP A 47 -1.68 -7.93 23.08
C ASP A 47 -0.25 -8.42 22.84
N GLY A 48 0.66 -7.57 22.36
CA GLY A 48 2.03 -7.92 22.01
C GLY A 48 2.15 -8.86 20.80
N THR A 49 1.14 -8.91 19.94
CA THR A 49 1.14 -9.74 18.72
C THR A 49 0.27 -9.10 17.65
N THR A 50 0.59 -9.28 16.37
CA THR A 50 -0.21 -8.74 15.26
C THR A 50 -1.14 -9.77 14.61
N GLU A 51 -0.86 -11.07 14.75
CA GLU A 51 -1.52 -12.12 13.96
C GLU A 51 -3.01 -12.22 14.24
N LYS A 52 -3.41 -11.99 15.49
CA LYS A 52 -4.81 -11.98 15.91
C LYS A 52 -5.56 -10.72 15.45
N TRP A 53 -4.82 -9.71 15.03
CA TRP A 53 -5.34 -8.37 14.73
C TRP A 53 -5.24 -8.01 13.26
N ILE A 54 -4.96 -9.01 12.40
CA ILE A 54 -5.17 -8.89 10.95
C ILE A 54 -6.69 -8.81 10.71
N VAL A 55 -7.17 -7.66 10.25
CA VAL A 55 -8.60 -7.41 10.06
C VAL A 55 -9.09 -7.81 8.67
N PHE A 56 -8.25 -7.65 7.64
CA PHE A 56 -8.44 -8.22 6.31
C PHE A 56 -7.14 -8.16 5.51
N GLU A 57 -7.16 -8.80 4.35
CA GLU A 57 -6.09 -8.80 3.36
C GLU A 57 -6.68 -8.71 1.96
N TYR A 58 -5.90 -8.23 1.00
CA TYR A 58 -6.23 -8.25 -0.42
C TYR A 58 -5.05 -8.78 -1.25
N LYS A 59 -5.34 -9.27 -2.45
CA LYS A 59 -4.34 -9.71 -3.41
C LYS A 59 -3.87 -8.52 -4.26
N ASN A 60 -2.55 -8.30 -4.33
CA ASN A 60 -1.95 -7.30 -5.23
C ASN A 60 -2.08 -7.74 -6.69
N GLU A 61 -2.11 -6.78 -7.60
CA GLU A 61 -2.24 -7.06 -9.03
C GLU A 61 -0.89 -6.91 -9.75
N GLY A 62 0.00 -6.06 -9.23
CA GLY A 62 1.41 -5.98 -9.60
C GLY A 62 2.35 -6.24 -8.43
N PHE A 63 3.58 -5.74 -8.55
CA PHE A 63 4.52 -5.64 -7.43
C PHE A 63 4.24 -4.33 -6.70
N SER A 64 3.61 -4.41 -5.53
CA SER A 64 3.25 -3.25 -4.73
C SER A 64 4.46 -2.72 -3.97
N GLN A 65 5.01 -1.59 -4.41
CA GLN A 65 6.30 -1.03 -3.98
C GLN A 65 6.15 0.14 -3.01
N GLY A 66 4.94 0.59 -2.73
CA GLY A 66 4.73 1.79 -1.94
C GLY A 66 3.27 1.93 -1.56
N LEU A 67 3.04 2.38 -0.33
CA LEU A 67 1.73 2.57 0.25
C LEU A 67 1.70 3.93 0.93
N GLU A 68 0.65 4.70 0.69
CA GLU A 68 0.42 5.98 1.36
C GLU A 68 -1.08 6.23 1.55
N PHE A 69 -1.45 6.91 2.63
CA PHE A 69 -2.84 7.27 2.92
C PHE A 69 -3.08 8.75 2.72
N ILE A 70 -3.92 9.09 1.74
CA ILE A 70 -4.16 10.47 1.31
C ILE A 70 -5.67 10.70 1.20
N ASP A 71 -6.18 11.65 1.97
CA ASP A 71 -7.57 12.13 1.92
C ASP A 71 -8.63 11.02 1.94
N GLY A 72 -8.43 9.99 2.77
CA GLY A 72 -9.40 8.89 2.92
C GLY A 72 -9.18 7.70 1.99
N PHE A 73 -8.18 7.77 1.10
CA PHE A 73 -7.89 6.73 0.12
C PHE A 73 -6.53 6.08 0.38
N LEU A 74 -6.42 4.81 0.00
CA LEU A 74 -5.12 4.16 -0.09
C LEU A 74 -4.53 4.45 -1.47
N TYR A 75 -3.30 4.95 -1.48
CA TYR A 75 -2.47 5.04 -2.66
C TYR A 75 -1.47 3.90 -2.64
N GLU A 76 -1.36 3.21 -3.78
CA GLU A 76 -0.47 2.07 -3.96
C GLU A 76 0.31 2.24 -5.27
N SER A 77 1.63 2.35 -5.18
CA SER A 77 2.50 2.25 -6.36
C SER A 77 2.69 0.78 -6.72
N GLU A 78 2.54 0.46 -8.00
CA GLU A 78 2.71 -0.91 -8.50
C GLU A 78 3.63 -0.91 -9.72
N ASN A 79 4.69 -1.72 -9.70
CA ASN A 79 5.36 -2.08 -10.96
C ASN A 79 4.52 -3.13 -11.68
N LYS A 80 4.20 -2.85 -12.95
CA LYS A 80 3.53 -3.81 -13.84
C LYS A 80 4.31 -3.96 -15.13
N PHE A 81 4.10 -5.09 -15.79
CA PHE A 81 4.73 -5.35 -17.07
C PHE A 81 4.35 -4.26 -18.09
N GLY A 82 5.34 -3.43 -18.43
CA GLY A 82 5.24 -2.38 -19.45
C GLY A 82 4.82 -0.99 -18.94
N ILE A 83 4.22 -0.88 -17.75
CA ILE A 83 3.84 0.41 -17.17
C ILE A 83 3.78 0.34 -15.65
N ASP A 84 4.43 1.31 -15.02
CA ASP A 84 4.35 1.53 -13.59
C ASP A 84 3.24 2.53 -13.30
N ILE A 85 2.52 2.31 -12.20
CA ILE A 85 1.32 3.07 -11.90
C ILE A 85 1.21 3.41 -10.42
N LEU A 86 0.48 4.48 -10.13
CA LEU A 86 -0.10 4.75 -8.83
C LEU A 86 -1.61 4.48 -8.88
N ASN A 87 -2.10 3.60 -8.03
CA ASN A 87 -3.53 3.34 -7.87
C ASN A 87 -4.08 4.19 -6.73
N LYS A 88 -5.22 4.86 -6.97
CA LYS A 88 -6.08 5.38 -5.90
C LYS A 88 -7.16 4.36 -5.61
N ILE A 89 -7.17 3.82 -4.39
CA ILE A 89 -7.99 2.68 -3.98
C ILE A 89 -9.01 3.13 -2.94
N ASP A 90 -10.28 2.80 -3.19
CA ASP A 90 -11.37 2.99 -2.24
C ASP A 90 -11.37 1.87 -1.19
N LEU A 91 -11.21 2.22 0.09
CA LEU A 91 -11.07 1.24 1.17
C LEU A 91 -12.36 0.45 1.45
N GLU A 92 -13.54 1.05 1.28
CA GLU A 92 -14.81 0.33 1.47
C GLU A 92 -15.01 -0.72 0.38
N LYS A 93 -14.74 -0.33 -0.88
CA LYS A 93 -14.76 -1.25 -2.02
C LYS A 93 -13.69 -2.32 -1.89
N LEU A 94 -12.51 -1.98 -1.35
CA LEU A 94 -11.44 -2.94 -1.10
C LEU A 94 -11.83 -3.97 -0.04
N LYS A 95 -12.44 -3.54 1.07
CA LYS A 95 -12.95 -4.42 2.14
C LYS A 95 -13.98 -5.42 1.59
N GLN A 96 -14.87 -4.96 0.71
CA GLN A 96 -15.92 -5.78 0.10
C GLN A 96 -15.37 -6.76 -0.95
N THR A 97 -14.50 -6.27 -1.83
CA THR A 97 -14.05 -7.03 -3.01
C THR A 97 -12.79 -7.86 -2.76
N ARG A 98 -11.99 -7.49 -1.76
CA ARG A 98 -10.66 -8.06 -1.45
C ARG A 98 -9.74 -8.14 -2.68
N ASN A 99 -9.88 -7.20 -3.61
CA ASN A 99 -9.14 -7.15 -4.86
C ASN A 99 -8.81 -5.69 -5.20
N SER A 100 -7.52 -5.36 -5.30
CA SER A 100 -7.08 -3.97 -5.53
C SER A 100 -7.63 -3.43 -6.84
N ARG A 101 -7.52 -4.17 -7.96
CA ARG A 101 -8.06 -3.75 -9.27
C ARG A 101 -9.54 -3.38 -9.23
N LYS A 102 -10.38 -4.15 -8.55
CA LYS A 102 -11.81 -3.84 -8.43
C LYS A 102 -12.05 -2.62 -7.55
N ALA A 103 -11.19 -2.38 -6.55
CA ALA A 103 -11.30 -1.26 -5.62
C ALA A 103 -10.63 0.03 -6.11
N THR A 104 -9.74 -0.05 -7.10
CA THR A 104 -9.12 1.10 -7.76
C THR A 104 -10.19 1.97 -8.43
N ILE A 105 -10.18 3.26 -8.10
CA ILE A 105 -11.09 4.26 -8.69
C ILE A 105 -10.39 5.19 -9.67
N LEU A 106 -9.07 5.41 -9.52
CA LEU A 106 -8.23 6.16 -10.46
C LEU A 106 -6.85 5.52 -10.56
N GLN A 107 -6.22 5.66 -11.72
CA GLN A 107 -4.84 5.22 -11.98
C GLN A 107 -4.06 6.38 -12.60
N TYR A 108 -2.86 6.60 -12.09
CA TYR A 108 -1.91 7.58 -12.62
C TYR A 108 -0.70 6.84 -13.17
N PRO A 109 -0.17 7.21 -14.34
CA PRO A 109 1.11 6.67 -14.78
C PRO A 109 2.20 7.14 -13.81
N ALA A 110 3.11 6.24 -13.46
CA ALA A 110 4.35 6.65 -12.82
C ALA A 110 5.21 7.48 -13.80
N PRO A 111 6.07 8.37 -13.29
CA PRO A 111 6.96 9.17 -14.14
C PRO A 111 7.94 8.32 -14.96
N GLU A 112 8.41 7.21 -14.39
CA GLU A 112 9.40 6.29 -14.95
C GLU A 112 9.02 4.82 -14.63
N LYS A 113 9.92 3.84 -14.87
CA LYS A 113 9.62 2.39 -14.87
C LYS A 113 10.19 1.61 -13.67
N GLY A 114 10.54 2.29 -12.58
CA GLY A 114 10.93 1.67 -11.33
C GLY A 114 10.29 2.40 -10.17
N VAL A 115 8.98 2.64 -10.22
CA VAL A 115 8.27 3.38 -9.16
C VAL A 115 8.35 2.61 -7.84
N GLU A 116 8.70 3.33 -6.78
CA GLU A 116 8.92 2.74 -5.45
C GLU A 116 7.98 3.39 -4.42
N ASP A 117 8.50 3.69 -3.24
CA ASP A 117 7.78 4.27 -2.13
C ASP A 117 7.01 5.55 -2.50
N LEU A 118 5.99 5.82 -1.70
CA LEU A 118 5.15 7.01 -1.77
C LEU A 118 5.28 7.83 -0.50
N ALA A 119 5.20 9.16 -0.65
CA ALA A 119 5.08 10.07 0.48
C ALA A 119 4.13 11.22 0.16
N TRP A 120 3.41 11.72 1.17
CA TRP A 120 2.52 12.88 1.04
C TRP A 120 2.97 14.06 1.91
N ASP A 121 3.15 15.24 1.30
CA ASP A 121 3.56 16.46 2.02
C ASP A 121 2.39 17.36 2.44
N GLY A 122 1.14 16.91 2.25
CA GLY A 122 -0.07 17.72 2.46
C GLY A 122 -0.57 18.44 1.21
N LYS A 123 0.21 18.47 0.12
CA LYS A 123 -0.13 19.15 -1.14
C LYS A 123 0.22 18.34 -2.38
N SER A 124 1.26 17.52 -2.32
CA SER A 124 1.81 16.80 -3.46
C SER A 124 2.26 15.41 -3.03
N VAL A 125 2.08 14.47 -3.95
CA VAL A 125 2.57 13.12 -3.80
C VAL A 125 4.00 13.08 -4.31
N TRP A 126 4.84 12.38 -3.57
CA TRP A 126 6.23 12.14 -3.91
C TRP A 126 6.42 10.65 -4.12
N THR A 127 7.30 10.31 -5.05
CA THR A 127 7.74 8.93 -5.22
C THR A 127 9.22 8.90 -5.58
N SER A 128 9.91 7.83 -5.20
CA SER A 128 11.23 7.52 -5.73
C SER A 128 11.12 6.62 -6.94
N ASP A 129 12.14 6.64 -7.79
CA ASP A 129 12.32 5.66 -8.85
C ASP A 129 13.68 4.97 -8.74
N GLU A 130 13.70 3.63 -8.71
CA GLU A 130 14.93 2.84 -8.59
C GLU A 130 15.69 2.67 -9.91
N ALA A 131 15.04 2.85 -11.05
CA ALA A 131 15.67 2.71 -12.35
C ALA A 131 16.53 3.94 -12.68
N VAL A 132 16.05 5.14 -12.32
CA VAL A 132 16.75 6.41 -12.59
C VAL A 132 17.32 7.09 -11.34
N PHE A 133 17.11 6.53 -10.15
CA PHE A 133 17.61 7.03 -8.86
C PHE A 133 17.24 8.50 -8.58
N ASN A 134 15.99 8.87 -8.82
CA ASN A 134 15.47 10.23 -8.59
C ASN A 134 14.19 10.22 -7.76
N PHE A 135 13.89 11.39 -7.17
CA PHE A 135 12.58 11.68 -6.59
C PHE A 135 11.73 12.49 -7.56
N PHE A 136 10.46 12.13 -7.65
CA PHE A 136 9.47 12.80 -8.46
C PHE A 136 8.38 13.40 -7.59
N LYS A 137 7.86 14.55 -8.02
CA LYS A 137 6.75 15.25 -7.39
C LYS A 137 5.57 15.28 -8.34
N GLY A 138 4.42 14.82 -7.88
CA GLY A 138 3.16 14.81 -8.62
C GLY A 138 2.05 15.56 -7.89
N THR A 139 1.01 15.91 -8.65
CA THR A 139 -0.25 16.41 -8.11
C THR A 139 -1.35 15.39 -8.38
N LEU A 140 -2.14 15.10 -7.35
CA LEU A 140 -3.30 14.21 -7.46
C LEU A 140 -4.51 15.07 -7.87
N SER A 141 -4.78 15.17 -9.17
CA SER A 141 -6.01 15.80 -9.66
C SER A 141 -7.15 14.80 -9.67
N SER A 142 -8.33 15.26 -9.24
CA SER A 142 -9.60 14.51 -9.27
C SER A 142 -10.08 14.22 -10.68
#